data_AF-A0A804QLR7-F1
#
_entry.id   AF-A0A804QLR7-F1
#
_cell.length_a   1.000
_cell.length_b   1.000
_cell.length_c   1.000
_cell.angle_alpha   90.00
_cell.angle_beta   90.00
_cell.angle_gamma   90.00
#
_symmetry.space_group_name_H-M   'P 1'
#
loop_
_entity.id
_entity.type
_entity.pdbx_description
1 polymer ?
#
loop_
_entity_poly.entity_id
_entity_poly.type
_entity_poly.pdbx_seq_one_letter_code
_entity_poly.pdbx_strand_id
1 'polypeptide(L)'
;MTKAATIYGSKTQSDALRPGPLRPENIFRNKFPTYKNGSNGIVIKLADGPEIPPLKEIVAKETAYLLDRRQRLSVRELAMKFEKGLSTATLLSNEVKWRQVVLMERDILLKNLKSVLESLRGQVTGKTKDEIEESISMVEILTVQLSKREAELVQQKEEVTN
;
A
#
# COMPACT_ATOMS: atom_id res chain seq x y z
N MET A 1 -67.17 -26.52 38.30
CA MET A 1 -66.75 -27.91 38.57
C MET A 1 -65.23 -27.96 38.64
N THR A 2 -64.68 -28.69 39.61
CA THR A 2 -63.34 -29.36 39.60
C THR A 2 -62.10 -28.46 39.83
N LYS A 3 -61.59 -28.35 41.07
CA LYS A 3 -60.50 -29.11 41.77
C LYS A 3 -59.07 -28.64 41.40
N ALA A 4 -58.32 -28.03 42.35
CA ALA A 4 -57.22 -28.60 43.17
C ALA A 4 -55.85 -28.52 42.43
N ALA A 5 -54.65 -28.27 42.97
CA ALA A 5 -54.03 -28.29 44.30
C ALA A 5 -52.70 -27.44 44.20
N THR A 6 -52.30 -26.58 45.17
CA THR A 6 -51.45 -26.86 46.35
C THR A 6 -49.94 -26.56 46.18
N ILE A 7 -49.50 -25.43 46.81
CA ILE A 7 -48.28 -25.16 47.65
C ILE A 7 -46.88 -25.39 46.99
N TYR A 8 -45.82 -24.59 47.07
CA TYR A 8 -45.14 -23.70 48.05
C TYR A 8 -44.39 -22.61 47.25
N GLY A 9 -44.10 -21.39 47.68
CA GLY A 9 -44.09 -20.77 48.99
C GLY A 9 -43.98 -19.24 48.86
N SER A 10 -43.90 -18.58 50.01
CA SER A 10 -44.35 -17.24 50.35
C SER A 10 -43.65 -16.02 49.71
N LYS A 11 -44.47 -14.97 49.56
CA LYS A 11 -44.24 -13.54 49.26
C LYS A 11 -43.12 -12.91 50.11
N THR A 12 -42.39 -11.91 49.62
CA THR A 12 -42.74 -10.46 49.72
C THR A 12 -41.75 -9.65 48.86
N GLN A 13 -42.22 -8.82 47.90
CA GLN A 13 -42.35 -7.34 48.01
C GLN A 13 -40.98 -6.64 47.89
N SER A 14 -40.68 -5.66 47.05
CA SER A 14 -41.43 -4.80 46.11
C SER A 14 -40.41 -4.03 45.26
N ASP A 15 -40.91 -3.49 44.15
CA ASP A 15 -40.46 -2.28 43.47
C ASP A 15 -39.15 -2.25 42.67
N ALA A 16 -39.40 -2.37 41.37
CA ALA A 16 -38.69 -1.80 40.25
C ALA A 16 -37.92 -0.50 40.55
N LEU A 17 -36.63 -0.48 40.20
CA LEU A 17 -35.90 0.73 39.85
C LEU A 17 -35.00 0.48 38.63
N ARG A 18 -35.53 0.88 37.48
CA ARG A 18 -34.91 1.56 36.32
C ARG A 18 -33.37 1.57 36.24
N PRO A 19 -32.77 1.19 35.10
CA PRO A 19 -31.33 1.27 34.90
C PRO A 19 -30.88 2.74 34.69
N GLY A 20 -30.00 3.21 35.57
CA GLY A 20 -29.29 4.50 35.45
C GLY A 20 -27.86 4.32 34.89
N PRO A 21 -27.25 5.39 34.35
CA PRO A 21 -26.24 5.28 33.30
C PRO A 21 -24.86 4.83 33.78
N LEU A 22 -24.27 3.94 32.98
CA LEU A 22 -22.85 3.58 32.90
C LEU A 22 -21.95 4.82 32.96
N ARG A 23 -21.04 4.91 33.94
CA ARG A 23 -19.82 5.76 33.94
C ARG A 23 -18.82 5.23 34.97
N PRO A 24 -17.52 5.61 34.90
CA PRO A 24 -16.57 5.32 33.83
C PRO A 24 -15.30 4.65 34.41
N GLU A 25 -14.60 3.90 33.56
CA GLU A 25 -13.26 3.39 33.84
C GLU A 25 -12.25 4.55 34.03
N ASN A 26 -11.37 4.37 35.04
CA ASN A 26 -10.04 4.97 35.16
C ASN A 26 -9.93 6.49 35.41
N ILE A 27 -9.90 6.86 36.69
CA ILE A 27 -9.32 8.13 37.18
C ILE A 27 -8.06 7.81 37.98
N PHE A 28 -6.91 8.28 37.49
CA PHE A 28 -5.60 8.37 38.14
C PHE A 28 -5.63 8.34 39.69
N ARG A 29 -4.87 7.43 40.32
CA ARG A 29 -4.86 7.29 41.79
C ARG A 29 -3.45 7.21 42.39
N ASN A 30 -2.81 8.38 42.54
CA ASN A 30 -1.70 8.62 43.50
C ASN A 30 -2.21 8.64 44.96
N LYS A 31 -2.90 7.58 45.44
CA LYS A 31 -3.44 7.53 46.82
C LYS A 31 -3.36 6.10 47.37
N PHE A 32 -3.10 5.97 48.67
CA PHE A 32 -3.01 4.68 49.38
C PHE A 32 -4.22 3.77 49.12
N PRO A 33 -4.03 2.43 49.10
CA PRO A 33 -5.09 1.46 48.83
C PRO A 33 -6.26 1.71 49.78
N THR A 34 -7.44 2.00 49.22
CA THR A 34 -8.62 2.24 50.05
C THR A 34 -9.30 0.92 50.34
N TYR A 35 -9.06 0.42 51.54
CA TYR A 35 -9.78 -0.70 52.10
C TYR A 35 -11.20 -0.26 52.49
N LYS A 36 -12.17 -1.15 52.34
CA LYS A 36 -13.46 -1.04 53.06
C LYS A 36 -13.74 -2.35 53.76
N ASN A 37 -14.27 -2.28 54.98
CA ASN A 37 -14.71 -3.46 55.70
C ASN A 37 -15.94 -4.02 54.99
N GLY A 38 -15.85 -5.27 54.54
CA GLY A 38 -17.05 -6.04 54.24
C GLY A 38 -17.85 -6.24 55.53
N SER A 39 -19.16 -6.30 55.43
CA SER A 39 -20.10 -6.43 56.56
C SER A 39 -19.89 -7.69 57.43
N ASN A 40 -18.93 -8.55 57.07
CA ASN A 40 -18.58 -9.79 57.79
C ASN A 40 -17.12 -9.78 58.28
N GLY A 41 -16.49 -8.60 58.41
CA GLY A 41 -15.14 -8.46 58.98
C GLY A 41 -13.97 -8.80 58.05
N ILE A 42 -14.22 -9.16 56.78
CA ILE A 42 -13.16 -9.43 55.79
C ILE A 42 -12.92 -8.18 54.94
N VAL A 43 -11.65 -7.76 54.86
CA VAL A 43 -11.16 -6.64 54.06
C VAL A 43 -10.73 -7.15 52.68
N ILE A 44 -11.41 -6.72 51.62
CA ILE A 44 -11.08 -7.14 50.24
C ILE A 44 -10.12 -6.11 49.62
N LYS A 45 -8.92 -6.57 49.22
CA LYS A 45 -8.01 -5.80 48.36
C LYS A 45 -8.53 -5.82 46.92
N LEU A 46 -8.77 -4.66 46.33
CA LEU A 46 -8.99 -4.55 44.89
C LEU A 46 -7.62 -4.64 44.21
N ALA A 47 -7.39 -5.69 43.41
CA ALA A 47 -6.11 -5.91 42.75
C ALA A 47 -5.81 -4.81 41.73
N ASP A 48 -4.60 -4.24 41.79
CA ASP A 48 -4.12 -3.26 40.83
C ASP A 48 -3.99 -3.91 39.44
N GLY A 49 -4.55 -3.25 38.43
CA GLY A 49 -4.33 -3.59 37.03
C GLY A 49 -2.87 -3.37 36.62
N PRO A 50 -2.47 -3.84 35.41
CA PRO A 50 -1.08 -3.75 34.97
C PRO A 50 -0.60 -2.28 35.03
N GLU A 51 0.49 -2.04 35.78
CA GLU A 51 1.12 -0.73 35.89
C GLU A 51 1.52 -0.23 34.50
N ILE A 52 0.74 0.70 33.97
CA ILE A 52 1.11 1.43 32.77
C ILE A 52 2.36 2.24 33.14
N PRO A 53 3.49 2.09 32.41
CA PRO A 53 4.69 2.83 32.69
C PRO A 53 4.39 4.33 32.74
N PRO A 54 4.99 5.08 33.67
CA PRO A 54 4.74 6.50 33.81
C PRO A 54 5.02 7.21 32.48
N LEU A 55 4.20 8.21 32.13
CA LEU A 55 4.27 8.93 30.85
C LEU A 55 5.68 9.43 30.53
N LYS A 56 6.46 9.83 31.55
CA LYS A 56 7.86 10.25 31.39
C LYS A 56 8.76 9.13 30.85
N GLU A 57 8.55 7.90 31.30
CA GLU A 57 9.29 6.74 30.83
C GLU A 57 8.92 6.37 29.40
N ILE A 58 7.63 6.46 29.05
CA ILE A 58 7.16 6.26 27.68
C ILE A 58 7.79 7.30 26.75
N VAL A 59 7.77 8.58 27.13
CA VAL A 59 8.40 9.67 26.36
C VAL A 59 9.91 9.46 26.24
N ALA A 60 10.58 9.01 27.30
CA ALA A 60 12.03 8.75 27.25
C ALA A 60 12.38 7.59 26.31
N LYS A 61 11.62 6.48 26.37
CA LYS A 61 11.79 5.33 25.47
C LYS A 61 11.54 5.70 24.02
N GLU A 62 10.47 6.45 23.75
CA GLU A 62 10.16 6.94 22.40
C GLU A 62 11.25 7.89 21.89
N THR A 63 11.72 8.81 22.74
CA THR A 63 12.79 9.75 22.36
C THR A 63 14.09 9.03 22.05
N ALA A 64 14.45 8.00 22.83
CA ALA A 64 15.62 7.16 22.57
C ALA A 64 15.47 6.37 21.27
N TYR A 65 14.29 5.80 21.03
CA TYR A 65 13.98 5.08 19.79
C TYR A 65 14.04 6.00 18.54
N LEU A 66 13.49 7.21 18.64
CA LEU A 66 13.54 8.20 17.56
C LEU A 66 14.97 8.73 17.31
N LEU A 67 15.78 8.87 18.36
CA LEU A 67 17.19 9.24 18.24
C LEU A 67 18.03 8.15 17.59
N ASP A 68 17.81 6.89 17.98
CA ASP A 68 18.48 5.72 17.40
C ASP A 68 18.13 5.58 15.91
N ARG A 69 16.87 5.82 15.56
CA ARG A 69 16.40 5.82 14.17
C ARG A 69 16.88 7.02 13.35
N ARG A 70 17.33 8.10 14.00
CA ARG A 70 17.79 9.31 13.31
C ARG A 70 19.19 9.10 12.74
N GLN A 71 19.25 8.70 11.48
CA GLN A 71 20.51 8.72 10.73
C GLN A 71 20.95 10.17 10.46
N ARG A 72 21.81 10.72 11.33
CA ARG A 72 22.43 12.04 11.13
C ARG A 72 23.55 11.89 10.10
N LEU A 73 23.28 12.34 8.89
CA LEU A 73 24.29 12.41 7.85
C LEU A 73 25.14 13.67 8.03
N SER A 74 26.44 13.55 7.78
CA SER A 74 27.29 14.73 7.62
C SER A 74 26.89 15.51 6.35
N VAL A 75 27.19 16.81 6.29
CA VAL A 75 26.94 17.63 5.08
C VAL A 75 27.63 17.01 3.86
N ARG A 76 28.82 16.44 4.05
CA ARG A 76 29.55 15.70 3.02
C ARG A 76 28.79 14.46 2.56
N GLU A 77 28.30 13.62 3.47
CA GLU A 77 27.48 12.45 3.11
C GLU A 77 26.21 12.83 2.37
N LEU A 78 25.58 13.94 2.78
CA LEU A 78 24.40 14.46 2.12
C LEU A 78 24.72 14.89 0.68
N ALA A 79 25.80 15.64 0.47
CA ALA A 79 26.27 16.04 -0.85
C ALA A 79 26.55 14.83 -1.75
N MET A 80 27.28 13.82 -1.25
CA MET A 80 27.56 12.59 -2.01
C MET A 80 26.28 11.84 -2.39
N LYS A 81 25.27 11.79 -1.50
CA LYS A 81 23.98 11.17 -1.83
C LYS A 81 23.24 11.94 -2.91
N PHE A 82 23.27 13.27 -2.88
CA PHE A 82 22.69 14.10 -3.93
C PHE A 82 23.39 13.93 -5.27
N GLU A 83 24.72 13.94 -5.30
CA GLU A 83 25.50 13.70 -6.51
C GLU A 83 25.21 12.33 -7.12
N LYS A 84 25.15 11.28 -6.28
CA LYS A 84 24.77 9.92 -6.73
C LYS A 84 23.33 9.86 -7.23
N GLY A 85 22.41 10.55 -6.56
CA GLY A 85 21.02 10.67 -6.99
C GLY A 85 20.91 11.35 -8.34
N LEU A 86 21.61 12.48 -8.50
CA LEU A 86 21.68 13.24 -9.74
C LEU A 86 22.29 12.41 -10.87
N SER A 87 23.43 11.75 -10.64
CA SER A 87 24.07 10.91 -11.66
C SER A 87 23.15 9.77 -12.10
N THR A 88 22.48 9.11 -11.15
CA THR A 88 21.53 8.04 -11.44
C THR A 88 20.33 8.56 -12.25
N ALA A 89 19.78 9.71 -11.86
CA ALA A 89 18.67 10.34 -12.58
C ALA A 89 19.08 10.76 -14.01
N THR A 90 20.29 11.27 -14.20
CA THR A 90 20.79 11.62 -15.55
C THR A 90 20.99 10.38 -16.42
N LEU A 91 21.50 9.26 -15.87
CA LEU A 91 21.63 8.00 -16.59
C LEU A 91 20.25 7.47 -17.03
N LEU A 92 19.28 7.46 -16.12
CA LEU A 92 17.90 7.06 -16.42
C LEU A 92 17.26 7.98 -17.48
N SER A 93 17.49 9.29 -17.40
CA SER A 93 17.00 10.25 -18.40
C SER A 93 17.61 9.99 -19.78
N ASN A 94 18.91 9.72 -19.85
CA ASN A 94 19.58 9.41 -21.10
C ASN A 94 19.08 8.09 -21.69
N GLU A 95 18.90 7.05 -20.89
CA GLU A 95 18.33 5.77 -21.32
C GLU A 95 16.94 5.95 -21.96
N VAL A 96 16.07 6.76 -21.37
CA VAL A 96 14.75 7.08 -21.95
C VAL A 96 14.89 7.78 -23.30
N LYS A 97 15.84 8.72 -23.44
CA LYS A 97 16.11 9.40 -24.71
C LYS A 97 16.61 8.43 -25.78
N TRP A 98 17.55 7.54 -25.44
CA TRP A 98 18.07 6.54 -26.37
C TRP A 98 16.98 5.58 -26.84
N ARG A 99 16.11 5.13 -25.93
CA ARG A 99 14.94 4.31 -26.29
C ARG A 99 14.03 5.03 -27.27
N GLN A 100 13.75 6.31 -27.03
CA GLN A 100 12.94 7.10 -27.96
C GLN A 100 13.56 7.20 -29.35
N VAL A 101 14.88 7.45 -29.42
CA VAL A 101 15.60 7.52 -30.70
C VAL A 101 15.53 6.18 -31.44
N VAL A 102 15.79 5.06 -30.74
CA VAL A 102 15.74 3.72 -31.32
C VAL A 102 14.34 3.40 -31.86
N LEU A 103 13.27 3.81 -31.16
CA LEU A 103 11.90 3.64 -31.65
C LEU A 103 11.66 4.42 -32.95
N MET A 104 12.12 5.67 -33.02
CA MET A 104 11.99 6.49 -34.23
C MET A 104 12.77 5.89 -35.41
N GLU A 105 14.01 5.42 -35.18
CA GLU A 105 14.81 4.77 -36.21
C GLU A 105 14.17 3.48 -36.72
N ARG A 106 13.56 2.70 -35.81
CA ARG A 106 12.82 1.48 -36.15
C ARG A 106 11.60 1.77 -37.03
N ASP A 107 10.84 2.83 -36.75
CA ASP A 107 9.70 3.22 -37.59
C ASP A 107 10.14 3.71 -38.97
N ILE A 108 11.24 4.46 -39.04
CA ILE A 108 11.86 4.89 -40.31
C ILE A 108 12.30 3.66 -41.11
N LEU A 109 12.95 2.69 -40.48
CA LEU A 109 13.41 1.47 -41.13
C LEU A 109 12.25 0.66 -41.73
N LEU A 110 11.17 0.46 -40.97
CA LEU A 110 10.00 -0.26 -41.46
C LEU A 110 9.29 0.46 -42.60
N LYS A 111 9.19 1.80 -42.51
CA LYS A 111 8.64 2.62 -43.59
C LYS A 111 9.48 2.50 -44.86
N ASN A 112 10.81 2.57 -44.73
CA ASN A 112 11.72 2.44 -45.86
C ASN A 112 11.65 1.05 -46.47
N LEU A 113 11.63 0.00 -45.66
CA LEU A 113 11.47 -1.38 -46.11
C LEU A 113 10.17 -1.56 -46.91
N LYS A 114 9.04 -1.10 -46.36
CA LYS A 114 7.76 -1.12 -47.07
C LYS A 114 7.83 -0.36 -48.39
N SER A 115 8.42 0.84 -48.40
CA SER A 115 8.59 1.63 -49.62
C SER A 115 9.42 0.92 -50.70
N VAL A 116 10.48 0.22 -50.31
CA VAL A 116 11.32 -0.56 -51.23
C VAL A 116 10.54 -1.75 -51.79
N LEU A 117 9.81 -2.47 -50.95
CA LEU A 117 8.97 -3.60 -51.38
C LEU A 117 7.85 -3.15 -52.33
N GLU A 118 7.21 -2.02 -52.04
CA GLU A 118 6.21 -1.40 -52.91
C GLU A 118 6.77 -1.01 -54.28
N SER A 119 7.97 -0.42 -54.31
CA SER A 119 8.66 -0.12 -55.57
C SER A 119 8.97 -1.39 -56.36
N LEU A 120 9.42 -2.45 -55.68
CA LEU A 120 9.78 -3.72 -56.32
C LEU A 120 8.53 -4.44 -56.86
N ARG A 121 7.41 -4.38 -56.13
CA ARG A 121 6.11 -4.94 -56.55
C ARG A 121 5.68 -4.44 -57.93
N GLY A 122 5.91 -3.16 -58.23
CA GLY A 122 5.60 -2.57 -59.54
C GLY A 122 6.49 -3.06 -60.68
N GLN A 123 7.63 -3.68 -60.38
CA GLN A 123 8.65 -4.11 -61.34
C GLN A 123 8.64 -5.63 -61.61
N VAL A 124 8.02 -6.43 -60.73
CA VAL A 124 7.99 -7.90 -60.82
C VAL A 124 6.64 -8.45 -61.28
N THR A 125 6.64 -9.66 -61.85
CA THR A 125 5.42 -10.35 -62.30
C THR A 125 5.43 -11.84 -61.95
N GLY A 126 4.24 -12.46 -61.91
CA GLY A 126 4.09 -13.88 -61.57
C GLY A 126 4.39 -14.17 -60.11
N LYS A 127 4.97 -15.35 -59.84
CA LYS A 127 5.17 -15.87 -58.48
C LYS A 127 5.97 -14.93 -57.55
N THR A 128 6.99 -14.24 -58.08
CA THR A 128 7.80 -13.30 -57.29
C THR A 128 7.01 -12.08 -56.84
N LYS A 129 5.98 -11.68 -57.60
CA LYS A 129 5.06 -10.62 -57.20
C LYS A 129 4.22 -11.05 -56.00
N ASP A 130 3.74 -12.29 -55.99
CA ASP A 130 2.96 -12.84 -54.88
C ASP A 130 3.81 -12.92 -53.58
N GLU A 131 5.07 -13.33 -53.69
CA GLU A 131 6.03 -13.36 -52.57
C GLU A 131 6.33 -11.95 -52.01
N ILE A 132 6.39 -10.93 -52.87
CA ILE A 132 6.57 -9.54 -52.46
C ILE A 132 5.30 -9.00 -51.79
N GLU A 133 4.11 -9.34 -52.29
CA GLU A 133 2.84 -8.98 -51.64
C GLU A 133 2.74 -9.59 -50.22
N GLU A 134 3.13 -10.86 -50.07
CA GLU A 134 3.23 -11.51 -48.76
C GLU A 134 4.24 -10.79 -47.85
N SER A 135 5.39 -10.40 -48.39
CA SER A 135 6.41 -9.65 -47.65
C SER A 135 5.92 -8.28 -47.19
N ILE A 136 5.17 -7.56 -48.03
CA ILE A 136 4.52 -6.29 -47.65
C ILE A 136 3.53 -6.53 -46.51
N SER A 137 2.68 -7.55 -46.62
CA SER A 137 1.73 -7.94 -45.56
C SER A 137 2.43 -8.26 -44.24
N MET A 138 3.54 -9.01 -44.27
CA MET A 138 4.34 -9.29 -43.07
C MET A 138 4.88 -8.01 -42.42
N VAL A 139 5.37 -7.05 -43.21
CA VAL A 139 5.86 -5.76 -42.69
C VAL A 139 4.73 -4.95 -42.06
N GLU A 140 3.53 -4.97 -42.63
CA GLU A 140 2.35 -4.32 -42.04
C GLU A 140 1.96 -4.96 -40.71
N ILE A 141 1.91 -6.29 -40.65
CA ILE A 141 1.63 -7.03 -39.41
C ILE A 141 2.66 -6.68 -38.34
N LEU A 142 3.95 -6.70 -38.67
CA LEU A 142 5.03 -6.33 -37.75
C LEU A 142 4.89 -4.88 -37.26
N THR A 143 4.51 -3.96 -38.15
CA THR A 143 4.29 -2.55 -37.80
C THR A 143 3.19 -2.41 -36.76
N VAL A 144 2.06 -3.10 -36.95
CA VAL A 144 0.93 -3.12 -36.01
C VAL A 144 1.31 -3.78 -34.68
N GLN A 145 1.96 -4.94 -34.71
CA GLN A 145 2.35 -5.69 -33.51
C GLN A 145 3.28 -4.89 -32.60
N LEU A 146 4.27 -4.22 -33.19
CA LEU A 146 5.24 -3.42 -32.46
C LEU A 146 4.60 -2.13 -31.91
N SER A 147 3.70 -1.48 -32.64
CA SER A 147 2.93 -0.34 -32.13
C SER A 147 2.02 -0.73 -30.95
N LYS A 148 1.38 -1.90 -31.03
CA LYS A 148 0.60 -2.44 -29.90
C LYS A 148 1.48 -2.68 -28.67
N ARG A 149 2.64 -3.30 -28.86
CA ARG A 149 3.59 -3.55 -27.76
C ARG A 149 4.09 -2.26 -27.13
N GLU A 150 4.30 -1.22 -27.92
CA GLU A 150 4.65 0.11 -27.42
C GLU A 150 3.54 0.70 -26.55
N ALA A 151 2.28 0.62 -26.99
CA ALA A 151 1.13 1.08 -26.19
C ALA A 151 1.02 0.32 -24.85
N GLU A 152 1.24 -1.01 -24.85
CA GLU A 152 1.27 -1.83 -23.63
C GLU A 152 2.39 -1.39 -22.68
N LEU A 153 3.58 -1.07 -23.20
CA LEU A 153 4.71 -0.58 -22.38
C LEU A 153 4.44 0.81 -21.78
N VAL A 154 3.79 1.70 -22.54
CA VAL A 154 3.36 3.01 -22.04
C VAL A 154 2.35 2.85 -20.90
N GLN A 155 1.37 1.96 -21.07
CA GLN A 155 0.37 1.66 -20.04
C GLN A 155 1.03 1.10 -18.76
N GLN A 156 1.92 0.12 -18.88
CA GLN A 156 2.65 -0.43 -17.72
C GLN A 156 3.44 0.62 -16.96
N LYS A 157 4.04 1.60 -17.67
CA LYS A 157 4.74 2.72 -17.06
C LYS A 157 3.79 3.60 -16.25
N GLU A 158 2.59 3.89 -16.76
CA GLU A 158 1.59 4.69 -16.05
C GLU A 158 1.06 3.97 -14.80
N GLU A 159 0.82 2.66 -14.87
CA GLU A 159 0.37 1.85 -13.73
C GLU A 159 1.40 1.81 -12.58
N VAL A 160 2.70 1.84 -12.88
CA VAL A 160 3.77 1.89 -11.86
C VAL A 160 3.93 3.28 -11.25
N THR A 161 3.48 4.32 -11.94
CA THR A 161 3.67 5.73 -11.51
C THR A 161 2.49 6.24 -10.67
N ASN A 162 1.34 5.57 -10.70
CA ASN A 162 0.16 5.83 -9.86
C ASN A 162 0.26 5.13 -8.49
#